data_AF-W6WL37-F1
#
_entry.id   AF-W6WL37-F1
#
_cell.length_a   1.000
_cell.length_b   1.000
_cell.length_c   1.000
_cell.angle_alpha   90.00
_cell.angle_beta   90.00
_cell.angle_gamma   90.00
#
_symmetry.space_group_name_H-M   'P 1'
#
loop_
_entity.id
_entity.type
_entity.pdbx_description
1 polymer ?
#
loop_
_entity_poly.entity_id
_entity_poly.type
_entity_poly.pdbx_seq_one_letter_code
_entity_poly.pdbx_strand_id
1 'polypeptide(L)'
;MSEVSEERFVGVPVRVLAVDQESSSFHALYQNGNVAHINVIEEGRMPDEGQVILLGQNSYQPAPPNFFKVPNSTAVVRCLQSDGSFFVEDGLGLKRVENHRELGVSVNNTVEFNDFEGVVSIVSERPIRPRELEIDPDDLRREYLVEKTGAGPRFEDFGGYPRVIARARELITTQFKNRDRLLTIGAKPIKGILFTGAPGTGKTYLARIIANETDADFYLISGPSIVSKWVGDTEATIRKLFEVATKSDKGRAIIFFDEIDSIAERRAEDSHEASKRLVGQLLTLMDGFNDDQNIVVIASTNRVESLDPALTRPGRFDWEIEFGKPTLADRFAILQVGAKRLRVTDDLPLEDLAHQSHGWSAAELTALWSEAALVAASDGRDKINQEDIAMAFERVNSRPRRETLIVEAQ
;
A
#
# COMPACT_ATOMS: atom_id res chain seq x y z
N MET A 1 19.71 40.63 40.11
CA MET A 1 19.12 39.61 39.23
C MET A 1 20.12 39.37 38.12
N SER A 2 21.01 38.41 38.34
CA SER A 2 22.00 37.97 37.35
C SER A 2 21.31 37.00 36.39
N GLU A 3 21.34 37.32 35.11
CA GLU A 3 20.87 36.47 34.01
C GLU A 3 21.64 35.13 34.03
N VAL A 4 20.96 34.06 34.44
CA VAL A 4 21.43 32.70 34.17
C VAL A 4 21.00 32.37 32.75
N SER A 5 21.87 32.66 31.78
CA SER A 5 21.81 32.06 30.46
C SER A 5 22.26 30.60 30.62
N GLU A 6 21.33 29.70 30.95
CA GLU A 6 21.55 28.25 30.82
C GLU A 6 21.59 27.92 29.33
N GLU A 7 22.79 27.78 28.76
CA GLU A 7 22.98 27.17 27.45
C GLU A 7 22.38 25.76 27.49
N ARG A 8 21.25 25.57 26.79
CA ARG A 8 20.59 24.26 26.70
C ARG A 8 21.39 23.37 25.76
N PHE A 9 21.98 22.30 26.29
CA PHE A 9 22.56 21.24 25.48
C PHE A 9 21.43 20.43 24.81
N VAL A 10 21.46 20.35 23.48
CA VAL A 10 20.49 19.58 22.68
C VAL A 10 21.22 18.42 22.02
N GLY A 11 20.87 17.20 22.40
CA GLY A 11 21.47 15.98 21.84
C GLY A 11 20.48 14.82 21.78
N VAL A 12 20.86 13.77 21.05
CA VAL A 12 20.10 12.53 20.93
C VAL A 12 20.54 11.57 22.03
N PRO A 13 19.64 11.01 22.84
CA PRO A 13 20.01 10.05 23.87
C PRO A 13 20.51 8.75 23.23
N VAL A 14 21.70 8.32 23.62
CA VAL A 14 22.33 7.06 23.20
C VAL A 14 22.90 6.31 24.41
N ARG A 15 23.02 4.98 24.31
CA ARG A 15 23.69 4.14 25.30
C ARG A 15 25.02 3.65 24.73
N VAL A 16 26.10 3.86 25.47
CA VAL A 16 27.45 3.42 25.06
C VAL A 16 27.56 1.91 25.21
N LEU A 17 27.93 1.23 24.13
CA LEU A 17 28.04 -0.22 24.07
C LEU A 17 29.47 -0.71 24.27
N ALA A 18 30.44 0.01 23.71
CA ALA A 18 31.86 -0.31 23.79
C ALA A 18 32.67 0.95 23.52
N VAL A 19 33.84 1.06 24.15
CA VAL A 19 34.71 2.23 24.07
C VAL A 19 36.09 1.79 23.61
N ASP A 20 36.59 2.41 22.55
CA ASP A 20 37.95 2.21 22.07
C ASP A 20 38.81 3.43 22.46
N GLN A 21 39.67 3.21 23.46
CA GLN A 21 40.54 4.25 23.99
C GLN A 21 41.70 4.59 23.03
N GLU A 22 42.09 3.68 22.13
CA GLU A 22 43.21 3.91 21.21
C GLU A 22 42.79 4.82 20.05
N SER A 23 41.59 4.59 19.50
CA SER A 23 41.05 5.38 18.39
C SER A 23 40.22 6.58 18.82
N SER A 24 40.05 6.79 20.13
CA SER A 24 39.18 7.84 20.68
C SER A 24 37.77 7.79 20.09
N SER A 25 37.19 6.59 20.07
CA SER A 25 35.87 6.33 19.51
C SER A 25 35.06 5.41 20.42
N PHE A 26 33.74 5.37 20.20
CA PHE A 26 32.87 4.43 20.89
C PHE A 26 31.71 3.99 19.99
N HIS A 27 31.20 2.80 20.27
CA HIS A 27 29.95 2.32 19.69
C HIS A 27 28.80 2.75 20.59
N ALA A 28 27.75 3.32 20.00
CA ALA A 28 26.55 3.70 20.73
C ALA A 28 25.29 3.17 20.08
N LEU A 29 24.36 2.78 20.94
CA LEU A 29 23.01 2.37 20.58
C LEU A 29 22.06 3.57 20.62
N TYR A 30 21.32 3.75 19.54
CA TYR A 30 20.23 4.73 19.44
C TYR A 30 18.91 4.12 19.92
N GLN A 31 17.97 4.96 20.34
CA GLN A 31 16.66 4.50 20.82
C GLN A 31 15.84 3.73 19.77
N ASN A 32 16.12 3.92 18.49
CA ASN A 32 15.50 3.19 17.39
C ASN A 32 16.16 1.82 17.11
N GLY A 33 17.14 1.41 17.93
CA GLY A 33 17.84 0.12 17.80
C GLY A 33 19.11 0.17 16.94
N ASN A 34 19.39 1.28 16.24
CA ASN A 34 20.58 1.38 15.41
C ASN A 34 21.85 1.51 16.26
N VAL A 35 22.92 0.82 15.84
CA VAL A 35 24.25 0.98 16.42
C VAL A 35 25.09 1.84 15.48
N ALA A 36 25.75 2.87 16.01
CA ALA A 36 26.72 3.66 15.24
C ALA A 36 28.07 3.71 15.93
N HIS A 37 29.12 3.82 15.12
CA HIS A 37 30.47 4.13 15.56
C HIS A 37 30.66 5.65 15.57
N ILE A 38 31.08 6.21 16.69
CA ILE A 38 31.20 7.65 16.92
C ILE A 38 32.66 7.98 17.19
N ASN A 39 33.23 8.86 16.37
CA ASN A 39 34.53 9.45 16.61
C ASN A 39 34.35 10.73 17.41
N VAL A 40 35.04 10.85 18.55
CA VAL A 40 34.95 12.07 19.37
C VAL A 40 35.88 13.14 18.80
N ILE A 41 35.36 14.35 18.57
CA ILE A 41 36.09 15.46 17.93
C ILE A 41 36.69 16.43 18.98
N GLU A 42 36.18 16.46 20.22
CA GLU A 42 36.68 17.33 21.31
C GLU A 42 37.41 16.56 22.42
N GLU A 43 38.44 17.19 23.01
CA GLU A 43 39.18 16.70 24.19
C GLU A 43 38.27 16.62 25.42
N GLY A 44 37.54 15.51 25.55
CA GLY A 44 36.73 15.16 26.71
C GLY A 44 37.01 13.73 27.18
N ARG A 45 36.80 13.45 28.47
CA ARG A 45 36.93 12.10 29.04
C ARG A 45 35.94 11.16 28.38
N MET A 46 36.42 10.11 27.69
CA MET A 46 35.59 9.05 27.08
C MET A 46 34.46 8.59 28.01
N PRO A 47 33.27 8.30 27.44
CA PRO A 47 32.17 7.79 28.26
C PRO A 47 32.51 6.38 28.75
N ASP A 48 31.85 5.95 29.83
CA ASP A 48 32.02 4.59 30.34
C ASP A 48 31.09 3.61 29.57
N GLU A 49 31.49 2.34 29.46
CA GLU A 49 30.64 1.30 28.87
C GLU A 49 29.31 1.18 29.65
N GLY A 50 28.19 1.12 28.93
CA GLY A 50 26.85 1.09 29.49
C GLY A 50 26.29 2.46 29.90
N GLN A 51 27.08 3.54 29.85
CA GLN A 51 26.64 4.90 30.19
C GLN A 51 25.61 5.43 29.18
N VAL A 52 24.62 6.17 29.69
CA VAL A 52 23.68 6.92 28.86
C VAL A 52 24.18 8.35 28.69
N ILE A 53 24.26 8.83 27.44
CA ILE A 53 24.73 10.17 27.09
C ILE A 53 23.76 10.84 26.13
N LEU A 54 23.73 12.17 26.11
CA LEU A 54 23.15 12.96 25.03
C LEU A 54 24.25 13.26 24.02
N LEU A 55 24.11 12.75 22.81
CA LEU A 55 25.03 12.97 21.71
C LEU A 55 24.60 14.20 20.89
N GLY A 56 25.41 15.25 20.90
CA GLY A 56 25.27 16.42 20.04
C GLY A 56 26.02 16.24 18.71
N GLN A 57 26.13 17.30 17.92
CA GLN A 57 26.82 17.24 16.62
C GLN A 57 28.32 16.96 16.76
N ASN A 58 28.99 17.62 17.71
CA ASN A 58 30.45 17.52 17.91
C ASN A 58 30.88 17.22 19.36
N SER A 59 29.93 17.02 20.27
CA SER A 59 30.18 16.79 21.69
C SER A 59 29.07 15.94 22.32
N TYR A 60 29.26 15.50 23.55
CA TYR A 60 28.22 14.77 24.30
C TYR A 60 28.22 15.19 25.77
N GLN A 61 27.11 14.92 26.45
CA GLN A 61 26.98 15.10 27.89
C GLN A 61 26.41 13.84 28.56
N PRO A 62 26.85 13.48 29.78
CA PRO A 62 26.22 12.43 30.57
C PRO A 62 24.73 12.71 30.75
N ALA A 63 23.92 11.68 30.61
CA ALA A 63 22.49 11.77 30.81
C ALA A 63 22.02 10.74 31.84
N PRO A 64 20.92 11.04 32.57
CA PRO A 64 20.33 10.09 33.49
C PRO A 64 20.04 8.73 32.79
N PRO A 65 20.26 7.58 33.43
CA PRO A 65 20.04 6.27 32.80
C PRO A 65 18.63 6.08 32.22
N ASN A 66 17.62 6.73 32.81
CA ASN A 66 16.22 6.68 32.38
C ASN A 66 15.91 7.54 31.13
N PHE A 67 16.86 8.32 30.60
CA PHE A 67 16.72 9.04 29.33
C PHE A 67 16.84 8.12 28.12
N PHE A 68 17.44 6.93 28.27
CA PHE A 68 17.53 5.94 27.21
C PHE A 68 16.52 4.82 27.47
N LYS A 69 15.42 4.82 26.71
CA LYS A 69 14.42 3.75 26.75
C LYS A 69 14.57 2.91 25.50
N VAL A 70 14.89 1.64 25.69
CA VAL A 70 14.73 0.65 24.63
C VAL A 70 13.24 0.32 24.55
N PRO A 71 12.61 0.41 23.37
CA PRO A 71 11.21 0.00 23.23
C PRO A 71 11.11 -1.50 23.51
N ASN A 72 10.28 -1.85 24.48
CA ASN A 72 9.99 -3.24 24.75
C ASN A 72 8.85 -3.73 23.86
N SER A 73 8.91 -5.01 23.52
CA SER A 73 7.84 -5.76 22.85
C SER A 73 7.20 -6.74 23.81
N THR A 74 5.97 -7.17 23.54
CA THR A 74 5.25 -8.16 24.36
C THR A 74 5.07 -9.45 23.56
N ALA A 75 5.34 -10.61 24.18
CA ALA A 75 5.24 -11.90 23.51
C ALA A 75 4.82 -13.02 24.47
N VAL A 76 4.29 -14.11 23.93
CA VAL A 76 3.92 -15.32 24.70
C VAL A 76 5.02 -16.36 24.60
N VAL A 77 5.51 -16.83 25.74
CA VAL A 77 6.53 -17.88 25.82
C VAL A 77 5.94 -19.21 25.35
N ARG A 78 6.56 -19.85 24.36
CA ARG A 78 6.12 -21.13 23.79
C ARG A 78 6.98 -22.31 24.20
N CYS A 79 8.29 -22.11 24.29
CA CYS A 79 9.21 -23.18 24.59
C CYS A 79 10.38 -22.66 25.43
N LEU A 80 10.76 -23.44 26.44
CA LEU A 80 12.00 -23.29 27.19
C LEU A 80 13.09 -24.11 26.49
N GLN A 81 14.24 -23.52 26.22
CA GLN A 81 15.39 -24.23 25.69
C GLN A 81 16.28 -24.75 26.83
N SER A 82 17.07 -25.79 26.54
CA SER A 82 17.99 -26.40 27.50
C SER A 82 19.12 -25.47 27.96
N ASP A 83 19.39 -24.40 27.20
CA ASP A 83 20.41 -23.40 27.50
C ASP A 83 19.89 -22.20 28.31
N GLY A 84 18.64 -22.26 28.77
CA GLY A 84 18.02 -21.20 29.57
C GLY A 84 17.44 -20.04 28.76
N SER A 85 17.48 -20.10 27.43
CA SER A 85 16.76 -19.16 26.55
C SER A 85 15.34 -19.65 26.21
N PHE A 86 14.54 -18.76 25.63
CA PHE A 86 13.10 -18.97 25.39
C PHE A 86 12.76 -18.71 23.93
N PHE A 87 11.84 -19.50 23.39
CA PHE A 87 11.08 -19.08 22.20
C PHE A 87 9.82 -18.35 22.62
N VAL A 88 9.66 -17.13 22.15
CA VAL A 88 8.46 -16.30 22.36
C VAL A 88 7.76 -16.04 21.03
N GLU A 89 6.43 -15.90 21.08
CA GLU A 89 5.58 -15.55 19.94
C GLU A 89 5.02 -14.14 20.15
N ASP A 90 5.43 -13.19 19.30
CA ASP A 90 5.08 -11.75 19.38
C ASP A 90 3.98 -11.34 18.37
N GLY A 91 3.28 -12.31 17.80
CA GLY A 91 2.29 -12.10 16.73
C GLY A 91 2.88 -12.05 15.32
N LEU A 92 4.19 -11.81 15.16
CA LEU A 92 4.87 -11.81 13.86
C LEU A 92 5.54 -13.15 13.55
N GLY A 93 5.97 -13.88 14.59
CA GLY A 93 6.58 -15.20 14.46
C GLY A 93 7.15 -15.69 15.79
N LEU A 94 8.00 -16.73 15.71
CA LEU A 94 8.76 -17.20 16.86
C LEU A 94 10.12 -16.52 16.89
N LYS A 95 10.45 -15.90 18.03
CA LYS A 95 11.74 -15.27 18.28
C LYS A 95 12.43 -15.93 19.48
N ARG A 96 13.74 -16.07 19.40
CA ARG A 96 14.56 -16.52 20.53
C ARG A 96 14.92 -15.32 21.40
N VAL A 97 14.71 -15.45 22.70
CA VAL A 97 14.93 -14.38 23.69
C VAL A 97 15.66 -14.96 24.90
N GLU A 98 16.64 -14.22 25.42
CA GLU A 98 17.41 -14.59 26.60
C GLU A 98 16.75 -14.07 27.89
N ASN A 99 17.06 -14.68 29.03
CA ASN A 99 16.57 -14.25 30.34
C ASN A 99 17.73 -13.85 31.24
N HIS A 100 18.41 -12.77 30.89
CA HIS A 100 19.53 -12.24 31.64
C HIS A 100 19.17 -11.83 33.08
N ARG A 101 17.88 -11.64 33.37
CA ARG A 101 17.36 -11.23 34.69
C ARG A 101 16.94 -12.41 35.57
N GLU A 102 17.13 -13.65 35.12
CA GLU A 102 16.76 -14.88 35.84
C GLU A 102 15.32 -14.89 36.36
N LEU A 103 14.40 -14.29 35.59
CA LEU A 103 12.99 -14.24 35.94
C LEU A 103 12.38 -15.65 35.89
N GLY A 104 11.40 -15.93 36.76
CA GLY A 104 10.67 -17.21 36.84
C GLY A 104 9.73 -17.47 35.67
N VAL A 105 10.24 -17.34 34.44
CA VAL A 105 9.48 -17.43 33.20
C VAL A 105 9.10 -18.87 32.91
N SER A 106 7.81 -19.11 32.69
CA SER A 106 7.24 -20.40 32.31
C SER A 106 6.60 -20.34 30.92
N VAL A 107 6.42 -21.51 30.31
CA VAL A 107 5.62 -21.62 29.08
C VAL A 107 4.24 -21.03 29.32
N ASN A 108 3.72 -20.31 28.32
CA ASN A 108 2.47 -19.55 28.33
C ASN A 108 2.46 -18.26 29.15
N ASN A 109 3.57 -17.87 29.79
CA ASN A 109 3.67 -16.51 30.31
C ASN A 109 3.68 -15.51 29.15
N THR A 110 3.04 -14.37 29.36
CA THR A 110 3.23 -13.18 28.54
C THR A 110 4.35 -12.37 29.14
N VAL A 111 5.39 -12.11 28.37
CA VAL A 111 6.59 -11.42 28.80
C VAL A 111 6.80 -10.16 27.99
N GLU A 112 7.40 -9.18 28.64
CA GLU A 112 7.93 -7.99 28.00
C GLU A 112 9.42 -8.24 27.76
N PHE A 113 9.90 -7.97 26.55
CA PHE A 113 11.29 -8.23 26.16
C PHE A 113 11.83 -7.17 25.21
N ASN A 114 13.14 -7.09 25.11
CA ASN A 114 13.82 -6.37 24.03
C ASN A 114 15.12 -7.09 23.65
N ASP A 115 15.68 -6.73 22.50
CA ASP A 115 16.84 -7.44 21.93
C ASP A 115 18.15 -7.24 22.70
N PHE A 116 18.16 -6.30 23.65
CA PHE A 116 19.36 -5.93 24.40
C PHE A 116 19.38 -6.51 25.81
N GLU A 117 18.23 -6.55 26.48
CA GLU A 117 18.09 -6.99 27.86
C GLU A 117 17.37 -8.34 27.99
N GLY A 118 16.94 -8.92 26.87
CA GLY A 118 16.16 -10.14 26.85
C GLY A 118 14.81 -9.92 27.52
N VAL A 119 14.36 -10.87 28.36
CA VAL A 119 13.13 -10.75 29.13
C VAL A 119 13.30 -9.68 30.22
N VAL A 120 12.48 -8.63 30.13
CA VAL A 120 12.46 -7.47 31.03
C VAL A 120 11.52 -7.71 32.22
N SER A 121 10.31 -8.24 31.94
CA SER A 121 9.28 -8.48 32.96
C SER A 121 8.31 -9.59 32.52
N ILE A 122 7.64 -10.21 33.49
CA ILE A 122 6.47 -11.09 33.24
C ILE A 122 5.22 -10.21 33.34
N VAL A 123 4.57 -9.98 32.20
CA VAL A 123 3.35 -9.15 32.10
C VAL A 123 2.14 -9.91 32.61
N SER A 124 2.07 -11.22 32.36
CA SER A 124 0.98 -12.08 32.82
C SER A 124 1.42 -13.55 32.88
N GLU A 125 0.96 -14.27 33.90
CA GLU A 125 1.18 -15.71 34.02
C GLU A 125 0.42 -16.52 32.95
N ARG A 126 -0.59 -15.90 32.31
CA ARG A 126 -1.40 -16.47 31.23
C ARG A 126 -1.08 -15.80 29.89
N PRO A 127 -1.31 -16.47 28.75
CA PRO A 127 -1.18 -15.86 27.44
C PRO A 127 -2.17 -14.71 27.29
N ILE A 128 -1.65 -13.50 27.15
CA ILE A 128 -2.35 -12.33 26.67
C ILE A 128 -1.88 -12.22 25.23
N ARG A 129 -2.71 -12.72 24.32
CA ARG A 129 -2.60 -12.26 22.94
C ARG A 129 -3.19 -10.86 22.92
N PRO A 130 -2.60 -9.89 22.19
CA PRO A 130 -3.42 -8.83 21.63
C PRO A 130 -4.63 -9.56 21.05
N ARG A 131 -5.84 -9.17 21.47
CA ARG A 131 -7.07 -9.70 20.87
C ARG A 131 -6.78 -9.75 19.37
N GLU A 132 -6.78 -10.94 18.75
CA GLU A 132 -7.03 -11.02 17.32
C GLU A 132 -8.24 -10.12 17.20
N LEU A 133 -8.05 -8.91 16.65
CA LEU A 133 -9.17 -8.01 16.42
C LEU A 133 -10.09 -8.91 15.61
N GLU A 134 -11.20 -9.37 16.22
CA GLU A 134 -12.17 -10.15 15.48
C GLU A 134 -12.52 -9.22 14.34
N ILE A 135 -12.00 -9.54 13.15
CA ILE A 135 -12.16 -8.68 12.01
C ILE A 135 -13.64 -8.79 11.68
N ASP A 136 -14.39 -7.81 12.18
CA ASP A 136 -15.82 -7.78 12.04
C ASP A 136 -16.11 -7.66 10.54
N PRO A 137 -16.85 -8.62 9.95
CA PRO A 137 -17.32 -8.52 8.58
C PRO A 137 -17.91 -7.15 8.23
N ASP A 138 -18.58 -6.51 9.18
CA ASP A 138 -19.23 -5.22 8.97
C ASP A 138 -18.21 -4.07 8.94
N ASP A 139 -17.11 -4.16 9.68
CA ASP A 139 -16.02 -3.18 9.58
C ASP A 139 -15.30 -3.28 8.23
N LEU A 140 -15.07 -4.50 7.73
CA LEU A 140 -14.52 -4.69 6.39
C LEU A 140 -15.43 -4.15 5.29
N ARG A 141 -16.75 -4.34 5.42
CA ARG A 141 -17.70 -3.75 4.49
C ARG A 141 -17.62 -2.23 4.55
N ARG A 142 -17.68 -1.62 5.74
CA ARG A 142 -17.59 -0.16 5.87
C ARG A 142 -16.30 0.41 5.29
N GLU A 143 -15.19 -0.31 5.44
CA GLU A 143 -13.87 0.18 4.98
C GLU A 143 -13.64 -0.03 3.49
N TYR A 144 -13.95 -1.22 2.96
CA TYR A 144 -13.54 -1.61 1.61
C TYR A 144 -14.69 -1.65 0.60
N LEU A 145 -15.94 -1.82 1.04
CA LEU A 145 -17.08 -1.82 0.13
C LEU A 145 -17.35 -0.39 -0.33
N VAL A 146 -17.27 -0.17 -1.64
CA VAL A 146 -17.63 1.11 -2.23
C VAL A 146 -19.15 1.23 -2.28
N GLU A 147 -19.69 2.19 -1.53
CA GLU A 147 -21.11 2.51 -1.58
C GLU A 147 -21.53 2.96 -2.98
N LYS A 148 -22.67 2.44 -3.44
CA LYS A 148 -23.28 2.87 -4.71
C LYS A 148 -24.05 4.17 -4.48
N THR A 149 -23.49 5.29 -4.92
CA THR A 149 -24.19 6.57 -4.94
C THR A 149 -24.86 6.81 -6.30
N GLY A 150 -26.20 6.83 -6.33
CA GLY A 150 -26.97 7.11 -7.55
C GLY A 150 -26.83 6.03 -8.63
N ALA A 151 -26.90 6.44 -9.90
CA ALA A 151 -26.86 5.50 -11.04
C ALA A 151 -25.45 4.92 -11.35
N GLY A 152 -24.40 5.46 -10.72
CA GLY A 152 -23.00 5.06 -10.93
C GLY A 152 -22.46 5.33 -12.35
N PRO A 153 -21.17 5.13 -12.59
CA PRO A 153 -20.56 5.32 -13.92
C PRO A 153 -20.87 4.15 -14.85
N ARG A 154 -20.97 4.41 -16.16
CA ARG A 154 -21.25 3.44 -17.22
C ARG A 154 -20.13 3.40 -18.26
N PHE A 155 -20.16 2.43 -19.16
CA PHE A 155 -19.16 2.37 -20.25
C PHE A 155 -19.18 3.60 -21.16
N GLU A 156 -20.33 4.28 -21.30
CA GLU A 156 -20.47 5.53 -22.05
C GLU A 156 -19.70 6.69 -21.41
N ASP A 157 -19.39 6.57 -20.12
CA ASP A 157 -18.58 7.51 -19.38
C ASP A 157 -17.07 7.26 -19.49
N PHE A 158 -16.65 6.18 -20.17
CA PHE A 158 -15.25 5.87 -20.44
C PHE A 158 -14.91 6.31 -21.87
N GLY A 159 -14.29 7.48 -22.01
CA GLY A 159 -13.89 7.99 -23.31
C GLY A 159 -12.74 7.18 -23.93
N GLY A 160 -12.88 6.80 -25.19
CA GLY A 160 -11.84 6.11 -25.96
C GLY A 160 -11.65 4.64 -25.59
N TYR A 161 -10.50 4.09 -25.97
CA TYR A 161 -10.07 2.72 -25.69
C TYR A 161 -11.06 1.62 -26.12
N PRO A 162 -11.53 1.61 -27.39
CA PRO A 162 -12.57 0.68 -27.83
C PRO A 162 -12.19 -0.80 -27.63
N ARG A 163 -10.90 -1.14 -27.81
CA ARG A 163 -10.40 -2.51 -27.60
C ARG A 163 -10.43 -2.93 -26.13
N VAL A 164 -10.02 -2.04 -25.23
CA VAL A 164 -10.05 -2.26 -23.77
C VAL A 164 -11.49 -2.46 -23.31
N ILE A 165 -12.40 -1.56 -23.71
CA ILE A 165 -13.83 -1.65 -23.37
C ILE A 165 -14.44 -2.94 -23.89
N ALA A 166 -14.19 -3.29 -25.16
CA ALA A 166 -14.72 -4.51 -25.75
C ALA A 166 -14.25 -5.75 -25.00
N ARG A 167 -12.94 -5.82 -24.69
CA ARG A 167 -12.35 -6.94 -23.97
C ARG A 167 -12.87 -7.06 -22.54
N ALA A 168 -12.97 -5.95 -21.82
CA ALA A 168 -13.54 -5.92 -20.49
C ALA A 168 -15.01 -6.39 -20.50
N ARG A 169 -15.82 -5.86 -21.43
CA ARG A 169 -17.23 -6.25 -21.57
C ARG A 169 -17.39 -7.74 -21.87
N GLU A 170 -16.54 -8.29 -22.74
CA GLU A 170 -16.53 -9.71 -23.07
C GLU A 170 -16.27 -10.58 -21.86
N LEU A 171 -15.17 -10.36 -21.13
CA LEU A 171 -14.77 -11.17 -19.97
C LEU A 171 -15.85 -11.12 -18.87
N ILE A 172 -16.34 -9.92 -18.59
CA ILE A 172 -17.31 -9.69 -17.53
C ILE A 172 -18.69 -10.26 -17.88
N THR A 173 -19.15 -10.08 -19.12
CA THR A 173 -20.41 -10.69 -19.58
C THR A 173 -20.31 -12.21 -19.54
N THR A 174 -19.16 -12.74 -19.98
CA THR A 174 -18.91 -14.19 -19.97
C THR A 174 -19.00 -14.76 -18.56
N GLN A 175 -18.39 -14.09 -17.58
CA GLN A 175 -18.40 -14.53 -16.19
C GLN A 175 -19.74 -14.35 -15.48
N PHE A 176 -20.36 -13.17 -15.55
CA PHE A 176 -21.52 -12.85 -14.73
C PHE A 176 -22.87 -13.21 -15.39
N LYS A 177 -22.92 -13.31 -16.73
CA LYS A 177 -24.17 -13.62 -17.47
C LYS A 177 -24.14 -15.01 -18.11
N ASN A 178 -23.00 -15.47 -18.61
CA ASN A 178 -22.88 -16.74 -19.35
C ASN A 178 -22.23 -17.88 -18.55
N ARG A 179 -22.13 -17.74 -17.21
CA ARG A 179 -21.45 -18.70 -16.34
C ARG A 179 -21.93 -20.14 -16.51
N ASP A 180 -23.24 -20.36 -16.47
CA ASP A 180 -23.82 -21.71 -16.56
C ASP A 180 -23.43 -22.39 -17.88
N ARG A 181 -23.31 -21.59 -18.95
CA ARG A 181 -22.84 -22.08 -20.25
C ARG A 181 -21.36 -22.45 -20.21
N LEU A 182 -20.49 -21.66 -19.57
CA LEU A 182 -19.08 -22.00 -19.36
C LEU A 182 -18.94 -23.34 -18.62
N LEU A 183 -19.66 -23.49 -17.50
CA LEU A 183 -19.64 -24.70 -16.70
C LEU A 183 -20.16 -25.91 -17.47
N THR A 184 -21.23 -25.74 -18.27
CA THR A 184 -21.77 -26.79 -19.14
C THR A 184 -20.77 -27.24 -20.22
N ILE A 185 -19.97 -26.30 -20.76
CA ILE A 185 -18.91 -26.60 -21.73
C ILE A 185 -17.72 -27.31 -21.06
N GLY A 186 -17.61 -27.28 -19.73
CA GLY A 186 -16.45 -27.75 -18.98
C GLY A 186 -15.31 -26.74 -18.95
N ALA A 187 -15.58 -25.48 -19.30
CA ALA A 187 -14.61 -24.39 -19.19
C ALA A 187 -14.54 -23.86 -17.76
N LYS A 188 -13.34 -23.46 -17.33
CA LYS A 188 -13.15 -22.85 -16.02
C LYS A 188 -13.71 -21.43 -15.98
N PRO A 189 -14.36 -21.01 -14.87
CA PRO A 189 -14.77 -19.63 -14.68
C PRO A 189 -13.60 -18.64 -14.72
N ILE A 190 -13.89 -17.40 -15.06
CA ILE A 190 -12.91 -16.31 -15.05
C ILE A 190 -12.72 -15.85 -13.61
N LYS A 191 -11.57 -16.19 -12.99
CA LYS A 191 -11.27 -15.86 -11.59
C LYS A 191 -10.56 -14.52 -11.45
N GLY A 192 -9.49 -14.31 -12.22
CA GLY A 192 -8.65 -13.12 -12.14
C GLY A 192 -8.50 -12.37 -13.46
N ILE A 193 -8.54 -11.04 -13.40
CA ILE A 193 -8.21 -10.14 -14.53
C ILE A 193 -7.15 -9.13 -14.07
N LEU A 194 -6.06 -9.01 -14.81
CA LEU A 194 -5.00 -8.02 -14.56
C LEU A 194 -5.14 -6.84 -15.53
N PHE A 195 -5.22 -5.63 -15.00
CA PHE A 195 -5.16 -4.38 -15.73
C PHE A 195 -3.73 -3.83 -15.69
N THR A 196 -3.09 -3.75 -16.84
CA THR A 196 -1.68 -3.33 -16.96
C THR A 196 -1.56 -2.00 -17.71
N GLY A 197 -0.41 -1.35 -17.61
CA GLY A 197 -0.08 -0.15 -18.39
C GLY A 197 0.16 1.09 -17.55
N ALA A 198 0.43 2.23 -18.19
CA ALA A 198 0.88 3.46 -17.52
C ALA A 198 -0.14 4.01 -16.50
N PRO A 199 0.30 4.74 -15.45
CA PRO A 199 -0.61 5.40 -14.52
C PRO A 199 -1.48 6.44 -15.23
N GLY A 200 -2.68 6.68 -14.67
CA GLY A 200 -3.59 7.71 -15.21
C GLY A 200 -4.32 7.32 -16.49
N THR A 201 -4.35 6.05 -16.89
CA THR A 201 -5.10 5.54 -18.07
C THR A 201 -6.53 5.09 -17.77
N GLY A 202 -6.97 5.19 -16.51
CA GLY A 202 -8.36 4.91 -16.12
C GLY A 202 -8.64 3.49 -15.64
N LYS A 203 -7.63 2.69 -15.28
CA LYS A 203 -7.77 1.31 -14.76
C LYS A 203 -8.80 1.19 -13.61
N THR A 204 -8.63 1.98 -12.54
CA THR A 204 -9.55 2.01 -11.39
C THR A 204 -10.95 2.48 -11.78
N TYR A 205 -11.06 3.41 -12.73
CA TYR A 205 -12.35 3.92 -13.19
C TYR A 205 -13.11 2.89 -14.03
N LEU A 206 -12.42 2.12 -14.89
CA LEU A 206 -13.03 1.01 -15.63
C LEU A 206 -13.53 -0.08 -14.68
N ALA A 207 -12.78 -0.40 -13.62
CA ALA A 207 -13.22 -1.37 -12.62
C ALA A 207 -14.53 -0.94 -11.92
N ARG A 208 -14.66 0.35 -11.58
CA ARG A 208 -15.90 0.91 -11.02
C ARG A 208 -17.08 0.82 -12.01
N ILE A 209 -16.84 1.08 -13.30
CA ILE A 209 -17.84 0.92 -14.35
C ILE A 209 -18.31 -0.54 -14.45
N ILE A 210 -17.36 -1.48 -14.47
CA ILE A 210 -17.64 -2.92 -14.55
C ILE A 210 -18.53 -3.35 -13.36
N ALA A 211 -18.20 -2.92 -12.15
CA ALA A 211 -18.98 -3.24 -10.96
C ALA A 211 -20.39 -2.64 -11.00
N ASN A 212 -20.53 -1.43 -11.53
CA ASN A 212 -21.83 -0.79 -11.70
C ASN A 212 -22.70 -1.54 -12.72
N GLU A 213 -22.15 -1.82 -13.90
CA GLU A 213 -22.84 -2.50 -15.01
C GLU A 213 -23.22 -3.95 -14.71
N THR A 214 -22.44 -4.62 -13.87
CA THR A 214 -22.75 -5.99 -13.43
C THR A 214 -23.63 -6.05 -12.21
N ASP A 215 -23.94 -4.93 -11.57
CA ASP A 215 -24.54 -4.86 -10.26
C ASP A 215 -23.86 -5.80 -9.23
N ALA A 216 -22.53 -5.82 -9.23
CA ALA A 216 -21.73 -6.52 -8.23
C ALA A 216 -21.47 -5.63 -7.01
N ASP A 217 -21.23 -6.25 -5.85
CA ASP A 217 -20.57 -5.57 -4.73
C ASP A 217 -19.11 -5.31 -5.11
N PHE A 218 -18.61 -4.11 -4.82
CA PHE A 218 -17.28 -3.67 -5.24
C PHE A 218 -16.40 -3.38 -4.03
N TYR A 219 -15.45 -4.27 -3.76
CA TYR A 219 -14.46 -4.10 -2.71
C TYR A 219 -13.20 -3.48 -3.31
N LEU A 220 -12.84 -2.27 -2.89
CA LEU A 220 -11.66 -1.55 -3.38
C LEU A 220 -10.54 -1.63 -2.35
N ILE A 221 -9.43 -2.25 -2.73
CA ILE A 221 -8.25 -2.41 -1.89
C ILE A 221 -7.10 -1.65 -2.54
N SER A 222 -6.55 -0.66 -1.86
CA SER A 222 -5.31 0.01 -2.28
C SER A 222 -4.12 -0.73 -1.67
N GLY A 223 -3.19 -1.20 -2.50
CA GLY A 223 -2.00 -1.93 -2.06
C GLY A 223 -1.17 -1.21 -0.99
N PRO A 224 -0.81 0.07 -1.16
CA PRO A 224 -0.09 0.83 -0.13
C PRO A 224 -0.88 0.97 1.19
N SER A 225 -2.21 1.09 1.09
CA SER A 225 -3.08 1.31 2.24
C SER A 225 -3.23 0.05 3.10
N ILE A 226 -3.28 -1.14 2.49
CA ILE A 226 -3.52 -2.38 3.22
C ILE A 226 -2.28 -2.83 4.02
N VAL A 227 -1.08 -2.53 3.52
CA VAL A 227 0.19 -2.82 4.23
C VAL A 227 0.42 -1.85 5.39
N SER A 228 0.12 -0.57 5.20
CA SER A 228 0.41 0.46 6.21
C SER A 228 -0.52 0.43 7.42
N LYS A 229 -1.79 0.04 7.24
CA LYS A 229 -2.79 0.03 8.33
C LYS A 229 -2.70 -1.19 9.24
N TRP A 230 -2.21 -2.32 8.73
CA TRP A 230 -2.34 -3.62 9.40
C TRP A 230 -0.99 -4.32 9.52
N VAL A 231 -0.03 -3.70 10.22
CA VAL A 231 1.28 -4.33 10.47
C VAL A 231 1.08 -5.59 11.30
N GLY A 232 1.12 -6.76 10.65
CA GLY A 232 0.94 -8.09 11.27
C GLY A 232 -0.36 -8.80 10.92
N ASP A 233 -1.43 -8.07 10.60
CA ASP A 233 -2.79 -8.63 10.38
C ASP A 233 -3.27 -8.55 8.92
N THR A 234 -2.43 -8.08 7.99
CA THR A 234 -2.81 -7.91 6.57
C THR A 234 -3.30 -9.24 5.93
N GLU A 235 -2.68 -10.37 6.26
CA GLU A 235 -3.06 -11.69 5.71
C GLU A 235 -4.46 -12.13 6.18
N ALA A 236 -4.73 -11.98 7.47
CA ALA A 236 -6.03 -12.29 8.06
C ALA A 236 -7.13 -11.39 7.48
N THR A 237 -6.82 -10.11 7.30
CA THR A 237 -7.70 -9.11 6.68
C THR A 237 -8.07 -9.50 5.25
N ILE A 238 -7.09 -9.84 4.40
CA ILE A 238 -7.35 -10.26 3.02
C ILE A 238 -8.18 -11.55 2.99
N ARG A 239 -7.84 -12.54 3.83
CA ARG A 239 -8.62 -13.78 3.95
C ARG A 239 -10.08 -13.49 4.30
N LYS A 240 -10.30 -12.67 5.33
CA LYS A 240 -11.63 -12.33 5.80
C LYS A 240 -12.41 -11.51 4.77
N LEU A 241 -11.75 -10.63 4.03
CA LEU A 241 -12.36 -9.87 2.96
C LEU A 241 -12.84 -10.77 1.81
N PHE A 242 -12.08 -11.80 1.45
CA PHE A 242 -12.54 -12.81 0.49
C PHE A 242 -13.77 -13.54 1.04
N GLU A 243 -13.78 -13.95 2.31
CA GLU A 243 -14.96 -14.58 2.93
C GLU A 243 -16.19 -13.65 2.86
N VAL A 244 -16.03 -12.37 3.19
CA VAL A 244 -17.12 -11.38 3.12
C VAL A 244 -17.63 -11.20 1.70
N ALA A 245 -16.72 -11.09 0.72
CA ALA A 245 -17.07 -10.99 -0.69
C ALA A 245 -17.80 -12.25 -1.20
N THR A 246 -17.43 -13.44 -0.73
CA THR A 246 -18.15 -14.69 -1.09
C THR A 246 -19.57 -14.77 -0.54
N LYS A 247 -19.82 -14.05 0.56
CA LYS A 247 -21.13 -13.92 1.20
C LYS A 247 -21.82 -12.60 0.82
N SER A 248 -21.47 -12.03 -0.33
CA SER A 248 -22.12 -10.83 -0.86
C SER A 248 -23.63 -11.03 -0.96
N ASP A 249 -24.40 -10.05 -0.47
CA ASP A 249 -25.87 -10.08 -0.47
C ASP A 249 -26.45 -10.14 -1.89
N LYS A 250 -25.69 -9.64 -2.87
CA LYS A 250 -26.06 -9.65 -4.30
C LYS A 250 -25.75 -10.96 -5.00
N GLY A 251 -25.09 -11.89 -4.32
CA GLY A 251 -24.62 -13.15 -4.91
C GLY A 251 -23.53 -12.97 -5.97
N ARG A 252 -22.96 -11.76 -6.11
CA ARG A 252 -21.84 -11.44 -7.01
C ARG A 252 -20.98 -10.31 -6.47
N ALA A 253 -19.67 -10.51 -6.50
CA ALA A 253 -18.71 -9.54 -5.97
C ALA A 253 -17.51 -9.37 -6.91
N ILE A 254 -16.94 -8.17 -6.86
CA ILE A 254 -15.66 -7.84 -7.48
C ILE A 254 -14.73 -7.35 -6.38
N ILE A 255 -13.56 -7.99 -6.27
CA ILE A 255 -12.47 -7.54 -5.40
C ILE A 255 -11.45 -6.87 -6.31
N PHE A 256 -11.27 -5.56 -6.17
CA PHE A 256 -10.32 -4.79 -6.96
C PHE A 256 -9.11 -4.40 -6.12
N PHE A 257 -7.95 -4.92 -6.51
CA PHE A 257 -6.65 -4.54 -5.96
C PHE A 257 -6.03 -3.44 -6.83
N ASP A 258 -5.98 -2.21 -6.34
CA ASP A 258 -5.27 -1.12 -7.00
C ASP A 258 -3.80 -1.11 -6.59
N GLU A 259 -2.91 -0.94 -7.56
CA GLU A 259 -1.45 -0.93 -7.36
C GLU A 259 -0.96 -2.20 -6.66
N ILE A 260 -1.37 -3.37 -7.19
CA ILE A 260 -1.01 -4.68 -6.63
C ILE A 260 0.51 -4.89 -6.59
N ASP A 261 1.25 -4.22 -7.47
CA ASP A 261 2.72 -4.23 -7.48
C ASP A 261 3.29 -3.78 -6.13
N SER A 262 2.64 -2.89 -5.38
CA SER A 262 3.11 -2.49 -4.05
C SER A 262 3.09 -3.60 -2.98
N ILE A 263 2.29 -4.65 -3.18
CA ILE A 263 2.13 -5.76 -2.23
C ILE A 263 2.61 -7.10 -2.79
N ALA A 264 2.94 -7.14 -4.08
CA ALA A 264 3.23 -8.36 -4.81
C ALA A 264 4.45 -8.28 -5.73
N GLU A 265 5.48 -7.54 -5.31
CA GLU A 265 6.75 -7.50 -6.03
C GLU A 265 7.45 -8.87 -6.06
N ARG A 266 8.30 -9.07 -7.07
CA ARG A 266 9.14 -10.25 -7.22
C ARG A 266 9.95 -10.49 -5.96
N ARG A 267 10.06 -11.78 -5.62
CA ARG A 267 10.85 -12.28 -4.50
C ARG A 267 12.35 -12.09 -4.78
N ALA A 268 12.89 -10.92 -4.46
CA ALA A 268 14.33 -10.72 -4.33
C ALA A 268 14.81 -11.17 -2.93
N GLU A 269 16.10 -11.44 -2.76
CA GLU A 269 16.66 -11.79 -1.45
C GLU A 269 16.36 -10.69 -0.40
N ASP A 270 16.36 -9.42 -0.81
CA ASP A 270 16.05 -8.25 0.04
C ASP A 270 14.57 -7.90 0.18
N SER A 271 13.65 -8.68 -0.41
CA SER A 271 12.22 -8.38 -0.30
C SER A 271 11.68 -8.68 1.11
N HIS A 272 10.94 -7.73 1.66
CA HIS A 272 10.37 -7.79 3.02
C HIS A 272 9.56 -9.08 3.22
N GLU A 273 9.82 -9.83 4.30
CA GLU A 273 9.13 -11.12 4.55
C GLU A 273 7.61 -10.98 4.61
N ALA A 274 7.10 -9.84 5.07
CA ALA A 274 5.67 -9.53 5.08
C ALA A 274 5.07 -9.56 3.66
N SER A 275 5.74 -8.97 2.67
CA SER A 275 5.29 -8.98 1.27
C SER A 275 5.27 -10.39 0.69
N LYS A 276 6.30 -11.20 0.98
CA LYS A 276 6.36 -12.61 0.53
C LYS A 276 5.17 -13.42 1.06
N ARG A 277 4.81 -13.24 2.34
CA ARG A 277 3.67 -13.92 2.94
C ARG A 277 2.35 -13.47 2.34
N LEU A 278 2.19 -12.17 2.08
CA LEU A 278 0.99 -11.63 1.43
C LEU A 278 0.77 -12.20 0.02
N VAL A 279 1.84 -12.29 -0.77
CA VAL A 279 1.76 -12.97 -2.07
C VAL A 279 1.34 -14.42 -1.89
N GLY A 280 1.95 -15.15 -0.96
CA GLY A 280 1.56 -16.54 -0.65
C GLY A 280 0.08 -16.68 -0.28
N GLN A 281 -0.45 -15.75 0.52
CA GLN A 281 -1.85 -15.71 0.90
C GLN A 281 -2.77 -15.41 -0.29
N LEU A 282 -2.43 -14.43 -1.12
CA LEU A 282 -3.17 -14.13 -2.36
C LEU A 282 -3.21 -15.33 -3.30
N LEU A 283 -2.07 -16.02 -3.50
CA LEU A 283 -2.01 -17.24 -4.32
C LEU A 283 -2.93 -18.32 -3.77
N THR A 284 -2.90 -18.54 -2.45
CA THR A 284 -3.76 -19.53 -1.78
C THR A 284 -5.24 -19.21 -1.95
N LEU A 285 -5.61 -17.93 -1.84
CA LEU A 285 -6.99 -17.48 -2.02
C LEU A 285 -7.46 -17.59 -3.47
N MET A 286 -6.62 -17.22 -4.43
CA MET A 286 -6.92 -17.35 -5.86
C MET A 286 -7.08 -18.82 -6.29
N ASP A 287 -6.27 -19.72 -5.74
CA ASP A 287 -6.38 -21.16 -6.00
C ASP A 287 -7.59 -21.79 -5.28
N GLY A 288 -7.98 -21.20 -4.14
CA GLY A 288 -9.06 -21.69 -3.26
C GLY A 288 -10.49 -21.31 -3.68
N PHE A 289 -10.67 -20.52 -4.74
CA PHE A 289 -12.01 -20.24 -5.27
C PHE A 289 -12.66 -21.52 -5.80
N ASN A 290 -13.82 -21.86 -5.24
CA ASN A 290 -14.67 -22.90 -5.81
C ASN A 290 -15.33 -22.39 -7.10
N ASP A 291 -15.53 -23.28 -8.06
CA ASP A 291 -16.09 -22.95 -9.37
C ASP A 291 -17.61 -22.62 -9.31
N ASP A 292 -18.23 -22.62 -8.13
CA ASP A 292 -19.60 -22.18 -7.86
C ASP A 292 -19.70 -20.69 -7.45
N GLN A 293 -18.59 -20.06 -7.02
CA GLN A 293 -18.59 -18.68 -6.52
C GLN A 293 -18.57 -17.65 -7.64
N ASN A 294 -19.55 -16.73 -7.65
CA ASN A 294 -19.69 -15.67 -8.65
C ASN A 294 -18.86 -14.41 -8.31
N ILE A 295 -17.55 -14.61 -8.19
CA ILE A 295 -16.60 -13.58 -7.78
C ILE A 295 -15.55 -13.41 -8.86
N VAL A 296 -15.11 -12.18 -9.05
CA VAL A 296 -13.96 -11.83 -9.91
C VAL A 296 -12.98 -11.00 -9.11
N VAL A 297 -11.72 -11.38 -9.14
CA VAL A 297 -10.62 -10.55 -8.65
C VAL A 297 -10.05 -9.77 -9.81
N ILE A 298 -10.02 -8.45 -9.70
CA ILE A 298 -9.38 -7.58 -10.68
C ILE A 298 -8.20 -6.93 -9.98
N ALA A 299 -7.02 -6.91 -10.60
CA ALA A 299 -5.87 -6.21 -10.07
C ALA A 299 -5.36 -5.18 -11.08
N SER A 300 -4.86 -4.03 -10.61
CA SER A 300 -4.20 -3.03 -11.42
C SER A 300 -2.71 -2.98 -11.07
N THR A 301 -1.87 -2.83 -12.09
CA THR A 301 -0.43 -2.56 -11.90
C THR A 301 0.06 -1.58 -12.96
N ASN A 302 1.04 -0.77 -12.58
CA ASN A 302 1.78 0.07 -13.52
C ASN A 302 3.13 -0.54 -13.91
N ARG A 303 3.52 -1.65 -13.27
CA ARG A 303 4.81 -2.35 -13.41
C ARG A 303 4.56 -3.85 -13.46
N VAL A 304 4.07 -4.35 -14.60
CA VAL A 304 3.78 -5.78 -14.74
C VAL A 304 5.04 -6.64 -14.60
N GLU A 305 6.19 -6.09 -14.97
CA GLU A 305 7.51 -6.70 -14.86
C GLU A 305 7.99 -6.87 -13.42
N SER A 306 7.51 -6.06 -12.48
CA SER A 306 7.87 -6.20 -11.05
C SER A 306 7.00 -7.22 -10.33
N LEU A 307 5.88 -7.66 -10.90
CA LEU A 307 4.93 -8.57 -10.27
C LEU A 307 5.49 -10.00 -10.15
N ASP A 308 5.19 -10.69 -9.04
CA ASP A 308 5.49 -12.11 -8.87
C ASP A 308 4.84 -12.94 -10.01
N PRO A 309 5.63 -13.62 -10.87
CA PRO A 309 5.10 -14.40 -12.00
C PRO A 309 4.16 -15.53 -11.59
N ALA A 310 4.15 -15.95 -10.32
CA ALA A 310 3.19 -16.92 -9.83
C ALA A 310 1.75 -16.39 -9.92
N LEU A 311 1.52 -15.08 -9.79
CA LEU A 311 0.19 -14.48 -9.82
C LEU A 311 -0.43 -14.50 -11.22
N THR A 312 0.38 -14.48 -12.27
CA THR A 312 -0.06 -14.48 -13.68
C THR A 312 -0.14 -15.88 -14.30
N ARG A 313 0.06 -16.93 -13.51
CA ARG A 313 -0.07 -18.32 -13.99
C ARG A 313 -1.55 -18.68 -14.21
N PRO A 314 -1.84 -19.58 -15.17
CA PRO A 314 -3.18 -20.13 -15.41
C PRO A 314 -3.87 -20.62 -14.11
N GLY A 315 -5.13 -20.25 -13.93
CA GLY A 315 -5.96 -20.41 -12.73
C GLY A 315 -6.08 -19.16 -11.84
N ARG A 316 -5.32 -18.09 -12.10
CA ARG A 316 -5.18 -16.89 -11.24
C ARG A 316 -5.51 -15.64 -12.06
N PHE A 317 -4.54 -14.74 -12.28
CA PHE A 317 -4.71 -13.61 -13.21
C PHE A 317 -4.44 -14.05 -14.65
N ASP A 318 -5.35 -14.88 -15.17
CA ASP A 318 -5.22 -15.54 -16.47
C ASP A 318 -5.49 -14.62 -17.66
N TRP A 319 -6.15 -13.50 -17.37
CA TRP A 319 -6.60 -12.54 -18.37
C TRP A 319 -5.94 -11.20 -18.12
N GLU A 320 -5.31 -10.66 -19.15
CA GLU A 320 -4.70 -9.35 -19.12
C GLU A 320 -5.48 -8.38 -20.02
N ILE A 321 -5.69 -7.15 -19.53
CA ILE A 321 -6.15 -6.02 -20.32
C ILE A 321 -5.11 -4.92 -20.22
N GLU A 322 -4.40 -4.67 -21.32
CA GLU A 322 -3.37 -3.65 -21.40
C GLU A 322 -3.97 -2.27 -21.72
N PHE A 323 -3.59 -1.27 -20.92
CA PHE A 323 -3.96 0.13 -21.09
C PHE A 323 -2.76 0.92 -21.60
N GLY A 324 -2.70 1.11 -22.91
CA GLY A 324 -1.72 2.00 -23.54
C GLY A 324 -1.97 3.49 -23.24
N LYS A 325 -1.03 4.34 -23.65
CA LYS A 325 -1.29 5.78 -23.73
C LYS A 325 -2.42 6.05 -24.74
N PRO A 326 -3.31 7.03 -24.51
CA PRO A 326 -4.42 7.27 -25.40
C PRO A 326 -3.96 7.71 -26.80
N THR A 327 -4.55 7.11 -27.84
CA THR A 327 -4.37 7.56 -29.23
C THR A 327 -5.06 8.90 -29.48
N LEU A 328 -4.83 9.54 -30.63
CA LEU A 328 -5.52 10.79 -30.98
C LEU A 328 -7.05 10.67 -30.85
N ALA A 329 -7.61 9.58 -31.37
CA ALA A 329 -9.04 9.30 -31.29
C ALA A 329 -9.51 9.09 -29.85
N ASP A 330 -8.70 8.42 -29.02
CA ASP A 330 -9.01 8.24 -27.59
C ASP A 330 -8.98 9.58 -26.86
N ARG A 331 -7.98 10.43 -27.11
CA ARG A 331 -7.88 11.76 -26.48
C ARG A 331 -9.08 12.62 -26.80
N PHE A 332 -9.50 12.65 -28.07
CA PHE A 332 -10.72 13.36 -28.47
C PHE A 332 -11.96 12.82 -27.74
N ALA A 333 -12.13 11.49 -27.68
CA ALA A 333 -13.27 10.89 -26.99
C ALA A 333 -13.27 11.16 -25.47
N ILE A 334 -12.10 11.14 -24.83
CA ILE A 334 -11.93 11.48 -23.40
C ILE A 334 -12.35 12.94 -23.15
N LEU A 335 -11.86 13.86 -23.98
CA LEU A 335 -12.23 15.28 -23.91
C LEU A 335 -13.75 15.46 -24.10
N GLN A 336 -14.33 14.82 -25.11
CA GLN A 336 -15.75 14.91 -25.40
C GLN A 336 -16.63 14.40 -24.25
N VAL A 337 -16.27 13.28 -23.63
CA VAL A 337 -17.01 12.74 -22.48
C VAL A 337 -16.92 13.69 -21.28
N GLY A 338 -15.74 14.27 -21.03
CA GLY A 338 -15.57 15.27 -19.96
C GLY A 338 -16.44 16.51 -20.17
N ALA A 339 -16.47 17.05 -21.39
CA ALA A 339 -17.28 18.22 -21.74
C ALA A 339 -18.78 18.00 -21.50
N LYS A 340 -19.31 16.80 -21.82
CA LYS A 340 -20.74 16.44 -21.63
C LYS A 340 -21.22 16.53 -20.18
N ARG A 341 -20.31 16.45 -19.21
CA ARG A 341 -20.62 16.48 -17.77
C ARG A 341 -20.61 17.89 -17.20
N LEU A 342 -20.23 18.89 -18.01
CA LEU A 342 -20.00 20.26 -17.58
C LEU A 342 -20.87 21.22 -18.39
N ARG A 343 -21.04 22.42 -17.84
CA ARG A 343 -21.65 23.53 -18.56
C ARG A 343 -20.55 24.21 -19.38
N VAL A 344 -20.59 24.00 -20.70
CA VAL A 344 -19.61 24.54 -21.64
C VAL A 344 -20.30 25.43 -22.67
N THR A 345 -19.53 26.27 -23.37
CA THR A 345 -19.97 26.91 -24.61
C THR A 345 -20.01 25.91 -25.77
N ASP A 346 -20.84 26.15 -26.78
CA ASP A 346 -21.06 25.18 -27.87
C ASP A 346 -19.82 24.96 -28.76
N ASP A 347 -18.99 25.99 -28.93
CA ASP A 347 -17.78 25.91 -29.75
C ASP A 347 -16.55 25.70 -28.87
N LEU A 348 -16.20 24.45 -28.54
CA LEU A 348 -14.92 24.12 -27.90
C LEU A 348 -13.95 23.47 -28.90
N PRO A 349 -12.65 23.84 -28.91
CA PRO A 349 -11.66 23.34 -29.86
C PRO A 349 -11.12 21.94 -29.46
N LEU A 350 -12.01 20.96 -29.27
CA LEU A 350 -11.63 19.63 -28.74
C LEU A 350 -10.68 18.86 -29.67
N GLU A 351 -10.80 19.05 -30.99
CA GLU A 351 -9.91 18.41 -31.97
C GLU A 351 -8.49 18.96 -31.85
N ASP A 352 -8.33 20.28 -31.79
CA ASP A 352 -7.03 20.93 -31.63
C ASP A 352 -6.36 20.53 -30.30
N LEU A 353 -7.13 20.47 -29.21
CA LEU A 353 -6.64 19.97 -27.92
C LEU A 353 -6.16 18.53 -28.01
N ALA A 354 -6.91 17.65 -28.70
CA ALA A 354 -6.51 16.26 -28.89
C ALA A 354 -5.20 16.15 -29.69
N HIS A 355 -4.98 17.03 -30.66
CA HIS A 355 -3.72 17.11 -31.41
C HIS A 355 -2.55 17.60 -30.55
N GLN A 356 -2.76 18.65 -29.75
CA GLN A 356 -1.72 19.27 -28.92
C GLN A 356 -1.35 18.44 -27.68
N SER A 357 -2.25 17.59 -27.19
CA SER A 357 -2.06 16.74 -26.01
C SER A 357 -1.33 15.41 -26.29
N HIS A 358 -0.40 15.39 -27.26
CA HIS A 358 0.36 14.17 -27.56
C HIS A 358 1.12 13.66 -26.33
N GLY A 359 0.99 12.35 -26.06
CA GLY A 359 1.66 11.69 -24.95
C GLY A 359 1.02 11.88 -23.57
N TRP A 360 -0.05 12.68 -23.48
CA TRP A 360 -0.82 12.87 -22.25
C TRP A 360 -1.65 11.62 -21.90
N SER A 361 -1.78 11.35 -20.61
CA SER A 361 -2.65 10.33 -20.02
C SER A 361 -4.11 10.78 -19.98
N ALA A 362 -5.03 9.84 -19.76
CA ALA A 362 -6.45 10.17 -19.57
C ALA A 362 -6.68 11.07 -18.34
N ALA A 363 -5.86 10.90 -17.30
CA ALA A 363 -5.88 11.75 -16.10
C ALA A 363 -5.47 13.19 -16.42
N GLU A 364 -4.41 13.41 -17.20
CA GLU A 364 -3.99 14.76 -17.63
C GLU A 364 -5.07 15.44 -18.50
N LEU A 365 -5.69 14.70 -19.43
CA LEU A 365 -6.80 15.21 -20.24
C LEU A 365 -8.02 15.56 -19.40
N THR A 366 -8.31 14.76 -18.38
CA THR A 366 -9.43 15.05 -17.46
C THR A 366 -9.12 16.25 -16.56
N ALA A 367 -7.85 16.45 -16.20
CA ALA A 367 -7.42 17.60 -15.40
C ALA A 367 -7.66 18.94 -16.11
N LEU A 368 -7.64 18.98 -17.45
CA LEU A 368 -8.00 20.19 -18.22
C LEU A 368 -9.36 20.74 -17.79
N TRP A 369 -10.35 19.86 -17.64
CA TRP A 369 -11.70 20.27 -17.26
C TRP A 369 -11.77 20.84 -15.84
N SER A 370 -10.98 20.29 -14.93
CA SER A 370 -10.90 20.79 -13.55
C SER A 370 -10.24 22.17 -13.50
N GLU A 371 -9.13 22.35 -14.23
CA GLU A 371 -8.45 23.65 -14.34
C GLU A 371 -9.33 24.69 -15.03
N ALA A 372 -9.99 24.33 -16.14
CA ALA A 372 -10.87 25.23 -16.86
C ALA A 372 -12.08 25.66 -16.00
N ALA A 373 -12.66 24.73 -15.24
CA ALA A 373 -13.73 25.03 -14.29
C ALA A 373 -13.27 25.99 -13.17
N LEU A 374 -12.05 25.84 -12.65
CA LEU A 374 -11.49 26.74 -11.65
C LEU A 374 -11.33 28.16 -12.20
N VAL A 375 -10.87 28.31 -13.45
CA VAL A 375 -10.74 29.63 -14.08
C VAL A 375 -12.11 30.27 -14.30
N ALA A 376 -13.05 29.53 -14.90
CA ALA A 376 -14.41 30.02 -15.13
C ALA A 376 -15.08 30.46 -13.81
N ALA A 377 -14.96 29.65 -12.76
CA ALA A 377 -15.53 29.96 -11.45
C ALA A 377 -14.86 31.17 -10.78
N SER A 378 -13.53 31.30 -10.89
CA SER A 378 -12.79 32.46 -10.36
C SER A 378 -13.23 33.77 -11.02
N ASP A 379 -13.63 33.71 -12.28
CA ASP A 379 -14.14 34.86 -13.04
C ASP A 379 -15.65 35.08 -12.84
N GLY A 380 -16.30 34.32 -11.96
CA GLY A 380 -17.73 34.43 -11.67
C GLY A 380 -18.65 33.92 -12.80
N ARG A 381 -18.13 33.11 -13.72
CA ARG A 381 -18.89 32.53 -14.84
C ARG A 381 -19.44 31.15 -14.48
N ASP A 382 -20.59 30.81 -15.06
CA ASP A 382 -21.27 29.52 -14.87
C ASP A 382 -21.06 28.52 -16.03
N LYS A 383 -20.26 28.93 -17.03
CA LYS A 383 -19.89 28.14 -18.21
C LYS A 383 -18.40 28.27 -18.52
N ILE A 384 -17.81 27.15 -18.92
CA ILE A 384 -16.44 27.08 -19.44
C ILE A 384 -16.44 27.48 -20.91
N ASN A 385 -15.54 28.39 -21.30
CA ASN A 385 -15.34 28.84 -22.67
C ASN A 385 -13.98 28.38 -23.23
N GLN A 386 -13.63 28.82 -24.45
CA GLN A 386 -12.36 28.47 -25.08
C GLN A 386 -11.13 29.03 -24.36
N GLU A 387 -11.22 30.24 -23.80
CA GLU A 387 -10.11 30.91 -23.11
C GLU A 387 -9.74 30.18 -21.81
N ASP A 388 -10.73 29.68 -21.06
CA ASP A 388 -10.53 28.84 -19.89
C ASP A 388 -9.72 27.59 -20.21
N ILE A 389 -10.07 26.95 -21.33
CA ILE A 389 -9.42 25.73 -21.78
C ILE A 389 -7.97 26.03 -22.21
N ALA A 390 -7.74 27.13 -22.91
CA ALA A 390 -6.39 27.54 -23.29
C ALA A 390 -5.51 27.77 -22.05
N MET A 391 -6.03 28.48 -21.05
CA MET A 391 -5.35 28.68 -19.77
C MET A 391 -5.14 27.36 -19.01
N ALA A 392 -6.14 26.49 -18.99
CA ALA A 392 -6.07 25.17 -18.39
C ALA A 392 -5.01 24.29 -19.06
N PHE A 393 -4.90 24.35 -20.39
CA PHE A 393 -3.92 23.61 -21.16
C PHE A 393 -2.50 24.00 -20.76
N GLU A 394 -2.20 25.30 -20.70
CA GLU A 394 -0.89 25.79 -20.24
C GLU A 394 -0.58 25.36 -18.79
N ARG A 395 -1.59 25.41 -17.91
CA ARG A 395 -1.42 24.97 -16.51
C ARG A 395 -1.14 23.49 -16.40
N VAL A 396 -1.82 22.64 -17.16
CA VAL A 396 -1.58 21.19 -17.13
C VAL A 396 -0.25 20.85 -17.79
N ASN A 397 0.08 21.49 -18.91
CA ASN A 397 1.32 21.28 -19.66
C ASN A 397 2.57 21.69 -18.87
N SER A 398 2.48 22.74 -18.05
CA SER A 398 3.57 23.22 -17.19
C SER A 398 3.75 22.42 -15.90
N ARG A 399 2.87 21.45 -15.60
CA ARG A 399 3.06 20.59 -14.41
C ARG A 399 4.35 19.78 -14.56
N PRO A 400 5.21 19.74 -13.53
CA PRO A 400 6.45 18.98 -13.59
C PRO A 400 6.16 17.50 -13.83
N ARG A 401 6.58 16.98 -14.98
CA ARG A 401 6.53 15.55 -15.28
C ARG A 401 7.69 14.86 -14.59
N ARG A 402 7.42 13.97 -13.64
CA ARG A 402 8.43 13.04 -13.15
C ARG A 402 8.61 11.96 -14.22
N GLU A 403 9.61 12.13 -15.08
CA GLU A 403 10.01 11.07 -15.99
C GLU A 403 10.48 9.87 -15.16
N THR A 404 9.81 8.73 -15.34
CA THR A 404 10.34 7.46 -14.85
C THR A 404 11.40 7.03 -15.85
N LEU A 405 12.67 7.31 -15.54
CA LEU A 405 13.79 6.80 -16.33
C LEU A 405 13.72 5.28 -16.31
N ILE A 406 13.26 4.69 -17.41
CA ILE A 406 13.51 3.28 -17.70
C ILE A 406 14.98 3.24 -18.12
N VAL A 407 15.85 2.83 -17.20
CA VAL A 407 17.21 2.45 -17.57
C VAL A 407 17.09 1.14 -18.33
N GLU A 408 17.17 1.19 -19.65
CA GLU A 408 17.40 -0.01 -20.46
C GLU A 408 18.74 -0.59 -20.04
N ALA A 409 18.71 -1.73 -19.34
CA ALA A 409 19.90 -2.54 -19.14
C ALA A 409 20.28 -3.17 -20.48
N GLN A 410 21.45 -2.82 -21.00
CA GLN A 410 22.08 -3.45 -22.17
C GLN A 410 22.51 -4.88 -21.90
#